data_AF-A0A1Q7SIC0-F1
#
_entry.id   AF-A0A1Q7SIC0-F1
#
_cell.length_a   1.000
_cell.length_b   1.000
_cell.length_c   1.000
_cell.angle_alpha   90.00
_cell.angle_beta   90.00
_cell.angle_gamma   90.00
#
_symmetry.space_group_name_H-M   'P 1'
#
loop_
_entity.id
_entity.type
_entity.pdbx_description
1 polymer ?
#
loop_
_entity_poly.entity_id
_entity_poly.type
_entity_poly.pdbx_seq_one_letter_code
_entity_poly.pdbx_strand_id
1 'polypeptide(L)'
;MDVDHDRERLRDLSARLMKLHRALLDRERRRYEDRRGSIPSGELLQVVITDPQFAWLRSLSVMVAEIDATVDAGDPMTEETVARMFQGAYRLLKAGGDSEFQLKYLDALQDSPDVVMAHAEVSRVLPASLSSKGPS
;
A
#
# COMPACT_ATOMS: atom_id res chain seq x y z
N MET A 1 6.55 2.31 -25.99
CA MET A 1 5.59 2.68 -24.93
C MET A 1 5.87 4.12 -24.56
N ASP A 2 4.86 4.96 -24.45
CA ASP A 2 5.04 6.40 -24.20
C ASP A 2 5.49 6.60 -22.73
N VAL A 3 6.61 7.29 -22.52
CA VAL A 3 7.18 7.51 -21.17
C VAL A 3 6.20 8.23 -20.25
N ASP A 4 5.31 9.05 -20.82
CA ASP A 4 4.28 9.76 -20.07
C ASP A 4 3.18 8.80 -19.57
N HIS A 5 2.82 7.81 -20.40
CA HIS A 5 1.83 6.78 -20.05
C HIS A 5 2.28 5.94 -18.87
N ASP A 6 3.56 5.55 -18.81
CA ASP A 6 4.05 4.78 -17.68
C ASP A 6 4.09 5.61 -16.39
N ARG A 7 4.34 6.94 -16.47
CA ARG A 7 4.33 7.82 -15.27
C ARG A 7 2.91 7.92 -14.73
N GLU A 8 1.94 8.10 -15.61
CA GLU A 8 0.52 8.09 -15.24
C GLU A 8 0.11 6.79 -14.57
N ARG A 9 0.56 5.63 -15.08
CA ARG A 9 0.28 4.32 -14.47
C ARG A 9 0.87 4.19 -13.06
N LEU A 10 2.09 4.66 -12.84
CA LEU A 10 2.71 4.65 -11.52
C LEU A 10 2.02 5.65 -10.57
N ARG A 11 1.61 6.82 -11.06
CA ARG A 11 0.80 7.79 -10.28
C ARG A 11 -0.53 7.19 -9.86
N ASP A 12 -1.24 6.49 -10.76
CA ASP A 12 -2.51 5.82 -10.44
C ASP A 12 -2.30 4.69 -9.41
N LEU A 13 -1.20 3.94 -9.53
CA LEU A 13 -0.82 2.93 -8.52
C LEU A 13 -0.58 3.58 -7.15
N SER A 14 0.25 4.64 -7.09
CA SER A 14 0.54 5.35 -5.85
C SER A 14 -0.73 5.89 -5.19
N ALA A 15 -1.60 6.55 -5.96
CA ALA A 15 -2.86 7.09 -5.47
C ALA A 15 -3.76 6.00 -4.85
N ARG A 16 -3.84 4.82 -5.47
CA ARG A 16 -4.64 3.69 -4.97
C ARG A 16 -4.00 3.04 -3.74
N LEU A 17 -2.69 2.90 -3.71
CA LEU A 17 -1.96 2.43 -2.52
C LEU A 17 -2.15 3.40 -1.34
N MET A 18 -2.19 4.71 -1.58
CA MET A 18 -2.48 5.68 -0.52
C MET A 18 -3.92 5.60 -0.01
N LYS A 19 -4.89 5.36 -0.88
CA LYS A 19 -6.27 5.07 -0.43
C LYS A 19 -6.32 3.82 0.43
N LEU A 20 -5.62 2.76 0.05
CA LEU A 20 -5.51 1.54 0.84
C LEU A 20 -4.86 1.80 2.20
N HIS A 21 -3.74 2.54 2.23
CA HIS A 21 -3.06 2.92 3.46
C HIS A 21 -4.00 3.69 4.39
N ARG A 22 -4.77 4.65 3.86
CA ARG A 22 -5.75 5.41 4.64
C ARG A 22 -6.84 4.52 5.23
N ALA A 23 -7.41 3.59 4.45
CA ALA A 23 -8.43 2.66 4.93
C ALA A 23 -7.90 1.76 6.06
N LEU A 24 -6.65 1.28 5.93
CA LEU A 24 -5.97 0.51 6.97
C LEU A 24 -5.72 1.35 8.22
N LEU A 25 -5.26 2.59 8.06
CA LEU A 25 -5.02 3.53 9.16
C LEU A 25 -6.31 3.83 9.92
N ASP A 26 -7.41 4.13 9.22
CA ASP A 26 -8.71 4.41 9.82
C ASP A 26 -9.27 3.18 10.58
N ARG A 27 -8.99 1.96 10.09
CA ARG A 27 -9.31 0.73 10.82
C ARG A 27 -8.47 0.58 12.10
N GLU A 28 -7.15 0.74 12.01
CA GLU A 28 -6.27 0.63 13.18
C GLU A 28 -6.56 1.72 14.21
N ARG A 29 -6.89 2.94 13.76
CA ARG A 29 -7.36 4.01 14.65
C ARG A 29 -8.59 3.57 15.44
N ARG A 30 -9.63 3.06 14.77
CA ARG A 30 -10.84 2.55 15.45
C ARG A 30 -10.49 1.49 16.50
N ARG A 31 -9.67 0.49 16.14
CA ARG A 31 -9.23 -0.56 17.09
C ARG A 31 -8.42 -0.02 18.26
N TYR A 32 -7.61 1.02 18.04
CA TYR A 32 -6.86 1.69 19.10
C TYR A 32 -7.81 2.43 20.04
N GLU A 33 -8.73 3.20 19.48
CA GLU A 33 -9.70 4.00 20.23
C GLU A 33 -10.65 3.14 21.06
N ASP A 34 -11.09 2.00 20.53
CA ASP A 34 -11.92 1.04 21.27
C ASP A 34 -11.23 0.48 22.52
N ARG A 35 -9.90 0.38 22.51
CA ARG A 35 -9.11 -0.19 23.62
C ARG A 35 -8.57 0.85 24.59
N ARG A 36 -8.23 2.05 24.10
CA ARG A 36 -7.48 3.07 24.86
C ARG A 36 -8.22 4.40 25.00
N GLY A 37 -9.38 4.56 24.36
CA GLY A 37 -10.11 5.81 24.28
C GLY A 37 -9.73 6.65 23.06
N SER A 38 -10.55 7.65 22.76
CA SER A 38 -10.39 8.49 21.57
C SER A 38 -9.03 9.17 21.51
N ILE A 39 -8.42 9.20 20.32
CA ILE A 39 -7.15 9.88 20.09
C ILE A 39 -7.44 11.35 19.73
N PRO A 40 -6.89 12.32 20.47
CA PRO A 40 -7.00 13.72 20.08
C PRO A 40 -6.40 13.95 18.68
N SER A 41 -7.06 14.77 17.84
CA SER A 41 -6.60 15.01 16.47
C SER A 41 -5.15 15.51 16.38
N GLY A 42 -4.68 16.29 17.37
CA GLY A 42 -3.30 16.78 17.45
C GLY A 42 -2.26 15.71 17.80
N GLU A 43 -2.68 14.57 18.33
CA GLU A 43 -1.81 13.48 18.79
C GLU A 43 -1.82 12.27 17.84
N LEU A 44 -2.79 12.21 16.91
CA LEU A 44 -2.93 11.09 15.97
C LEU A 44 -1.63 10.80 15.23
N LEU A 45 -0.97 11.83 14.68
CA LEU A 45 0.28 11.63 13.96
C LEU A 45 1.37 11.04 14.85
N GLN A 46 1.49 11.55 16.08
CA GLN A 46 2.49 11.05 17.03
C GLN A 46 2.22 9.58 17.36
N VAL A 47 0.98 9.23 17.71
CA VAL A 47 0.57 7.85 18.03
C VAL A 47 0.83 6.90 16.87
N VAL A 48 0.50 7.30 15.64
CA VAL A 48 0.73 6.50 14.44
C VAL A 48 2.23 6.26 14.20
N ILE A 49 3.08 7.23 14.56
CA ILE A 49 4.53 7.12 14.40
C ILE A 49 5.18 6.30 15.52
N THR A 50 4.69 6.38 16.75
CA THR A 50 5.34 5.75 17.91
C THR A 50 4.75 4.40 18.30
N ASP A 51 3.45 4.17 18.10
CA ASP A 51 2.81 2.96 18.61
C ASP A 51 3.07 1.75 17.67
N PRO A 52 3.55 0.61 18.22
CA PRO A 52 3.82 -0.60 17.45
C PRO A 52 2.62 -1.12 16.65
N GLN A 53 1.39 -0.84 17.08
CA GLN A 53 0.17 -1.24 16.39
C GLN A 53 0.14 -0.75 14.94
N PHE A 54 0.71 0.43 14.66
CA PHE A 54 0.75 1.04 13.33
C PHE A 54 2.04 0.73 12.56
N ALA A 55 3.03 0.08 13.19
CA ALA A 55 4.36 -0.08 12.60
C ALA A 55 4.34 -0.82 11.25
N TRP A 56 3.45 -1.80 11.10
CA TRP A 56 3.26 -2.56 9.86
C TRP A 56 2.78 -1.69 8.69
N LEU A 57 2.07 -0.58 8.92
CA LEU A 57 1.61 0.31 7.85
C LEU A 57 2.76 1.04 7.15
N ARG A 58 3.92 1.16 7.81
CA ARG A 58 5.10 1.82 7.25
C ARG A 58 5.58 1.15 5.96
N SER A 59 5.49 -0.17 5.84
CA SER A 59 5.88 -0.89 4.62
C SER A 59 5.09 -0.41 3.40
N LEU A 60 3.80 -0.08 3.59
CA LEU A 60 2.97 0.46 2.53
C LEU A 60 3.33 1.92 2.21
N SER A 61 3.60 2.73 3.23
CA SER A 61 4.04 4.12 3.04
C SER A 61 5.40 4.22 2.33
N VAL A 62 6.33 3.32 2.63
CA VAL A 62 7.62 3.23 1.93
C VAL A 62 7.40 2.88 0.46
N MET A 63 6.56 1.90 0.15
CA MET A 63 6.23 1.54 -1.24
C MET A 63 5.62 2.73 -2.01
N VAL A 64 4.71 3.48 -1.38
CA VAL A 64 4.13 4.71 -1.98
C VAL A 64 5.23 5.74 -2.25
N ALA A 65 6.05 6.04 -1.24
CA ALA A 65 7.11 7.04 -1.36
C ALA A 65 8.15 6.68 -2.43
N GLU A 66 8.48 5.39 -2.57
CA GLU A 66 9.38 4.90 -3.63
C GLU A 66 8.77 5.11 -5.03
N ILE A 67 7.47 4.86 -5.19
CA ILE A 67 6.76 5.12 -6.45
C ILE A 67 6.74 6.61 -6.75
N ASP A 68 6.36 7.44 -5.78
CA ASP A 68 6.28 8.90 -5.96
C ASP A 68 7.65 9.49 -6.29
N ALA A 69 8.70 9.08 -5.57
CA ALA A 69 10.06 9.51 -5.85
C ALA A 69 10.51 9.08 -7.27
N THR A 70 10.14 7.88 -7.71
CA THR A 70 10.45 7.40 -9.08
C THR A 70 9.73 8.23 -10.14
N VAL A 71 8.46 8.58 -9.89
CA VAL A 71 7.65 9.42 -10.77
C VAL A 71 8.20 10.84 -10.86
N ASP A 72 8.68 11.39 -9.73
CA ASP A 72 9.11 12.78 -9.60
C ASP A 72 10.61 13.00 -9.91
N ALA A 73 11.43 11.95 -9.97
CA ALA A 73 12.87 12.03 -10.23
C ALA A 73 13.23 12.66 -11.60
N GLY A 74 12.28 12.79 -12.53
CA GLY A 74 12.50 13.38 -13.85
C GLY A 74 13.34 12.53 -14.81
N ASP A 75 13.99 11.47 -14.32
CA ASP A 75 14.80 10.54 -15.11
C ASP A 75 13.98 9.77 -16.14
N PRO A 76 14.56 9.35 -17.28
CA PRO A 76 13.88 8.53 -18.27
C PRO A 76 13.33 7.25 -17.65
N MET A 77 12.03 7.03 -17.80
CA MET A 77 11.42 5.87 -17.16
C MET A 77 11.59 4.63 -18.03
N THR A 78 12.34 3.67 -17.51
CA THR A 78 12.59 2.39 -18.18
C THR A 78 11.47 1.39 -17.87
N GLU A 79 11.14 0.53 -18.83
CA GLU A 79 10.17 -0.55 -18.62
C GLU A 79 10.54 -1.44 -17.41
N GLU A 80 11.83 -1.64 -17.17
CA GLU A 80 12.34 -2.37 -16.00
C GLU A 80 12.00 -1.67 -14.68
N THR A 81 12.15 -0.34 -14.62
CA THR A 81 11.81 0.44 -13.43
C THR A 81 10.32 0.38 -13.13
N VAL A 82 9.48 0.51 -14.16
CA VAL A 82 8.02 0.40 -14.05
C VAL A 82 7.65 -1.00 -13.57
N ALA A 83 8.19 -2.04 -14.19
CA ALA A 83 7.94 -3.43 -13.83
C ALA A 83 8.36 -3.73 -12.38
N ARG A 84 9.50 -3.20 -11.93
CA ARG A 84 9.99 -3.34 -10.55
C ARG A 84 9.01 -2.74 -9.54
N MET A 85 8.48 -1.55 -9.81
CA MET A 85 7.50 -0.89 -8.92
C MET A 85 6.21 -1.70 -8.81
N PHE A 86 5.65 -2.14 -9.94
CA PHE A 86 4.44 -2.98 -9.95
C PHE A 86 4.67 -4.32 -9.26
N GLN A 87 5.84 -4.96 -9.45
CA GLN A 87 6.21 -6.18 -8.76
C GLN A 87 6.41 -5.98 -7.26
N GLY A 88 6.95 -4.84 -6.83
CA GLY A 88 7.09 -4.48 -5.42
C GLY A 88 5.72 -4.40 -4.74
N ALA A 89 4.81 -3.61 -5.31
CA ALA A 89 3.45 -3.48 -4.80
C ALA A 89 2.69 -4.82 -4.80
N TYR A 90 2.81 -5.60 -5.87
CA TYR A 90 2.21 -6.95 -5.94
C TYR A 90 2.75 -7.86 -4.85
N ARG A 91 4.07 -7.90 -4.64
CA ARG A 91 4.67 -8.75 -3.61
C ARG A 91 4.26 -8.34 -2.21
N LEU A 92 4.23 -7.03 -1.91
CA LEU A 92 3.78 -6.55 -0.61
C LEU A 92 2.35 -7.00 -0.29
N LEU A 93 1.43 -6.94 -1.26
CA LEU A 93 0.01 -7.22 -1.05
C LEU A 93 -0.38 -8.69 -1.23
N LYS A 94 0.35 -9.43 -2.07
CA LYS A 94 -0.04 -10.77 -2.52
C LYS A 94 1.01 -11.86 -2.36
N ALA A 95 2.27 -11.54 -2.04
CA ALA A 95 3.32 -12.58 -2.05
C ALA A 95 3.02 -13.74 -1.09
N GLY A 96 2.18 -13.54 -0.07
CA GLY A 96 1.94 -14.57 0.93
C GLY A 96 3.20 -14.83 1.75
N GLY A 97 3.03 -15.08 3.04
CA GLY A 97 4.13 -15.30 3.95
C GLY A 97 3.75 -14.92 5.37
N ASP A 98 4.66 -15.21 6.29
CA ASP A 98 4.44 -15.04 7.73
C ASP A 98 4.90 -13.67 8.24
N SER A 99 4.95 -12.66 7.37
CA SER A 99 5.31 -11.31 7.79
C SER A 99 4.18 -10.72 8.63
N GLU A 100 4.54 -9.88 9.61
CA GLU A 100 3.58 -9.15 10.44
C GLU A 100 2.58 -8.37 9.56
N PHE A 101 3.07 -7.78 8.46
CA PHE A 101 2.24 -7.11 7.47
C PHE A 101 1.18 -8.04 6.91
N GLN A 102 1.56 -9.22 6.41
CA GLN A 102 0.62 -10.11 5.72
C GLN A 102 -0.48 -10.63 6.65
N LEU A 103 -0.12 -10.99 7.88
CA LEU A 103 -1.09 -11.46 8.88
C LEU A 103 -2.10 -10.37 9.22
N LYS A 104 -1.63 -9.15 9.52
CA LYS A 104 -2.51 -8.01 9.83
C LYS A 104 -3.32 -7.54 8.62
N TYR A 105 -2.74 -7.63 7.42
CA TYR A 105 -3.41 -7.26 6.18
C TYR A 105 -4.56 -8.21 5.85
N LEU A 106 -4.37 -9.52 6.03
CA LEU A 106 -5.44 -10.52 5.86
C LEU A 106 -6.56 -10.33 6.89
N ASP A 107 -6.22 -10.09 8.16
CA ASP A 107 -7.19 -9.74 9.20
C ASP A 107 -7.97 -8.45 8.85
N ALA A 108 -7.30 -7.45 8.29
CA ALA A 108 -7.95 -6.22 7.84
C ALA A 108 -8.92 -6.43 6.67
N LEU A 109 -8.60 -7.33 5.75
CA LEU A 109 -9.49 -7.69 4.65
C LEU A 109 -10.75 -8.44 5.12
N GLN A 110 -10.66 -9.20 6.21
CA GLN A 110 -11.82 -9.92 6.76
C GLN A 110 -12.75 -9.01 7.56
N ASP A 111 -12.20 -7.98 8.20
CA ASP A 111 -12.87 -7.16 9.22
C ASP A 111 -13.34 -5.80 8.71
N SER A 112 -12.84 -5.34 7.55
CA SER A 112 -13.14 -3.99 7.03
C SER A 112 -13.55 -4.00 5.56
N PRO A 113 -14.83 -3.72 5.25
CA PRO A 113 -15.30 -3.56 3.87
C PRO A 113 -14.54 -2.46 3.11
N ASP A 114 -14.17 -1.37 3.80
CA ASP A 114 -13.41 -0.26 3.20
C ASP A 114 -12.03 -0.73 2.68
N VAL A 115 -11.38 -1.61 3.44
CA VAL A 115 -10.08 -2.19 3.07
C VAL A 115 -10.24 -3.13 1.87
N VAL A 116 -11.30 -3.93 1.82
CA VAL A 116 -11.61 -4.79 0.67
C VAL A 116 -11.83 -3.97 -0.60
N MET A 117 -12.59 -2.88 -0.51
CA MET A 117 -12.85 -2.00 -1.65
C MET A 117 -11.57 -1.33 -2.14
N ALA A 118 -10.74 -0.80 -1.23
CA ALA A 118 -9.46 -0.22 -1.58
C ALA A 118 -8.48 -1.26 -2.17
N HIS A 119 -8.46 -2.48 -1.64
CA HIS A 119 -7.67 -3.58 -2.20
C HIS A 119 -8.12 -3.95 -3.62
N ALA A 120 -9.43 -3.97 -3.88
CA ALA A 120 -9.97 -4.21 -5.21
C ALA A 120 -9.57 -3.10 -6.19
N GLU A 121 -9.56 -1.83 -5.76
CA GLU A 121 -9.06 -0.71 -6.57
C GLU A 121 -7.60 -0.89 -6.96
N VAL A 122 -6.73 -1.29 -6.02
CA VAL A 122 -5.31 -1.57 -6.31
C VAL A 122 -5.18 -2.79 -7.24
N SER A 123 -5.94 -3.85 -7.00
CA SER A 123 -5.88 -5.07 -7.81
C SER A 123 -6.28 -4.85 -9.27
N ARG A 124 -7.12 -3.85 -9.56
CA ARG A 124 -7.50 -3.48 -10.94
C ARG A 124 -6.38 -2.84 -11.75
N VAL A 125 -5.40 -2.21 -11.10
CA VAL A 125 -4.28 -1.54 -11.78
C VAL A 125 -3.02 -2.40 -11.82
N LEU A 126 -2.95 -3.44 -10.99
CA LEU A 126 -1.86 -4.40 -11.06
C LEU A 126 -1.93 -5.18 -12.38
N PRO A 127 -0.81 -5.32 -13.12
CA PRO A 127 -0.79 -6.07 -14.36
C PRO A 127 -1.22 -7.53 -14.15
N ALA A 128 -2.11 -8.03 -15.01
CA ALA A 128 -2.54 -9.43 -14.98
C ALA A 128 -1.38 -10.43 -15.14
N SER A 129 -0.32 -10.03 -15.86
CA SER A 129 0.91 -10.81 -16.05
C SER A 129 1.69 -11.09 -14.77
N LEU A 130 1.46 -10.32 -13.70
CA LEU A 130 2.04 -10.59 -12.38
C LEU A 130 1.32 -11.70 -11.62
N SER A 131 0.07 -12.00 -11.99
CA SER A 131 -0.69 -13.12 -11.39
C SER A 131 -0.33 -14.47 -12.00
N SER A 132 0.32 -14.51 -13.18
CA SER A 132 0.62 -15.74 -13.91
C SER A 132 2.09 -16.20 -13.81
N LYS A 133 2.93 -15.53 -13.02
CA LYS A 133 4.35 -15.89 -12.87
C LYS A 133 4.65 -16.33 -11.42
N GLY A 134 4.16 -17.51 -11.06
CA GLY A 134 4.77 -18.33 -10.02
C GLY A 134 6.10 -18.89 -10.54
N PRO A 135 7.14 -19.08 -9.69
CA PRO A 135 8.46 -19.47 -10.15
C PRO A 135 8.43 -20.84 -10.85
N SER A 136 8.98 -20.90 -12.07
CA SER A 136 9.56 -22.11 -12.65
C SER A 136 10.99 -22.26 -12.18
#